data_AF-A0A7J7HC03-F1
#
_entry.id   AF-A0A7J7HC03-F1
#
_cell.length_a   1.000
_cell.length_b   1.000
_cell.length_c   1.000
_cell.angle_alpha   90.00
_cell.angle_beta   90.00
_cell.angle_gamma   90.00
#
_symmetry.space_group_name_H-M   'P 1'
#
loop_
_entity.id
_entity.type
_entity.pdbx_description
1 polymer ?
#
loop_
_entity_poly.entity_id
_entity_poly.type
_entity_poly.pdbx_seq_one_letter_code
_entity_poly.pdbx_strand_id
1 'polypeptide(L)'
;MEGWVEKNVLIHLKPIEKCWLPRDLLPDPTSEEFFKQVKNVRERAKGIPNEYFVVLVGDMIIEEALPTYQTRYNYTQGVNDETRVSPSPWAIRSRAWTAKENKHGDLLNKYLYLSE
;
A
#
# COMPACT_ATOMS: atom_id res chain seq x y z
N MET A 1 -7.89 11.00 -24.35
CA MET A 1 -7.02 9.81 -24.57
C MET A 1 -7.58 8.54 -23.95
N GLU A 2 -8.87 8.46 -23.63
CA GLU A 2 -9.44 7.37 -22.81
C GLU A 2 -9.18 5.97 -23.36
N GLY A 3 -9.50 5.71 -24.64
CA GLY A 3 -9.27 4.41 -25.24
C GLY A 3 -7.79 4.01 -25.35
N TRP A 4 -6.86 4.97 -25.32
CA TRP A 4 -5.43 4.67 -25.25
C TRP A 4 -5.02 4.24 -23.85
N VAL A 5 -5.53 4.91 -22.81
CA VAL A 5 -5.26 4.59 -21.39
C VAL A 5 -5.77 3.21 -21.05
N GLU A 6 -6.97 2.88 -21.49
CA GLU A 6 -7.57 1.56 -21.30
C GLU A 6 -6.66 0.45 -21.87
N LYS A 7 -6.16 0.64 -23.10
CA LYS A 7 -5.37 -0.38 -23.81
C LYS A 7 -3.90 -0.44 -23.40
N ASN A 8 -3.33 0.64 -22.88
CA ASN A 8 -1.88 0.75 -22.67
C ASN A 8 -1.48 1.00 -21.22
N VAL A 9 -2.38 1.51 -20.38
CA VAL A 9 -2.06 1.87 -18.98
C VAL A 9 -2.74 0.93 -18.00
N LEU A 10 -4.03 0.62 -18.20
CA LEU A 10 -4.76 -0.27 -17.29
C LEU A 10 -4.22 -1.70 -17.27
N ILE A 11 -3.55 -2.13 -18.35
CA ILE A 11 -2.91 -3.44 -18.45
C ILE A 11 -1.81 -3.68 -17.39
N HIS A 12 -1.26 -2.60 -16.80
CA HIS A 12 -0.26 -2.70 -15.73
C HIS A 12 -0.87 -2.89 -14.35
N LEU A 13 -2.20 -2.78 -14.22
CA LEU A 13 -2.90 -3.09 -12.99
C LEU A 13 -2.96 -4.61 -12.83
N LYS A 14 -2.39 -5.12 -11.74
CA LYS A 14 -2.54 -6.53 -11.39
C LYS A 14 -3.97 -6.79 -10.92
N PRO A 15 -4.60 -7.89 -11.34
CA PRO A 15 -5.84 -8.37 -10.73
C PRO A 15 -5.68 -8.51 -9.21
N ILE A 16 -6.72 -8.20 -8.45
CA ILE A 16 -6.65 -8.17 -6.98
C ILE A 16 -6.32 -9.54 -6.40
N GLU A 17 -6.78 -10.61 -7.05
CA GLU A 17 -6.54 -12.01 -6.67
C GLU A 17 -5.07 -12.41 -6.86
N LYS A 18 -4.33 -11.68 -7.69
CA LYS A 18 -2.88 -11.89 -7.93
C LYS A 18 -2.01 -10.90 -7.16
N CYS A 19 -2.61 -10.03 -6.35
CA CYS A 19 -1.89 -9.09 -5.54
C CYS A 19 -1.52 -9.71 -4.19
N TRP A 20 -0.32 -9.40 -3.71
CA TRP A 20 0.00 -9.64 -2.31
C TRP A 20 -0.85 -8.74 -1.41
N LEU A 21 -1.09 -9.23 -0.19
CA LEU A 21 -1.77 -8.56 0.90
C LEU A 21 -0.82 -8.45 2.11
N PRO A 22 -0.97 -7.44 2.99
CA PRO A 22 -0.10 -7.29 4.16
C PRO A 22 -0.02 -8.56 5.02
N ARG A 23 -1.14 -9.29 5.16
CA ARG A 23 -1.22 -10.56 5.89
C ARG A 23 -0.30 -11.65 5.37
N ASP A 24 0.10 -11.59 4.09
CA ASP A 24 0.99 -12.59 3.49
C ASP A 24 2.44 -12.43 3.98
N LEU A 25 2.77 -11.28 4.58
CA LEU A 25 4.11 -10.91 5.03
C LEU A 25 4.19 -10.64 6.54
N LEU A 26 3.08 -10.76 7.25
CA LEU A 26 2.95 -10.50 8.68
C LEU A 26 2.61 -11.79 9.45
N PRO A 27 2.88 -11.85 10.76
CA PRO A 27 2.40 -12.94 11.61
C PRO A 27 0.89 -13.14 11.47
N ASP A 28 0.46 -14.40 11.38
CA ASP A 28 -0.96 -14.76 11.24
C ASP A 28 -1.62 -14.77 12.64
N PRO A 29 -2.54 -13.83 12.95
CA PRO A 29 -3.18 -13.75 14.25
C PRO A 29 -4.14 -14.90 14.55
N THR A 30 -4.50 -15.70 13.54
CA THR A 30 -5.37 -16.88 13.70
C THR A 30 -4.59 -18.17 13.94
N SER A 31 -3.26 -18.12 13.81
CA SER A 31 -2.37 -19.26 14.04
C SER A 31 -2.08 -19.47 15.52
N GLU A 32 -2.04 -20.72 15.98
CA GLU A 32 -1.56 -21.08 17.33
C GLU A 32 -0.11 -20.62 17.55
N GLU A 33 0.67 -20.48 16.48
CA GLU A 33 2.07 -20.03 16.52
C GLU A 33 2.22 -18.50 16.47
N PHE A 34 1.13 -17.72 16.52
CA PHE A 34 1.16 -16.26 16.38
C PHE A 34 2.20 -15.59 17.29
N PHE A 35 2.18 -15.91 18.59
CA PHE A 35 3.11 -15.30 19.54
C PHE A 35 4.58 -15.65 19.27
N LYS A 36 4.85 -16.85 18.75
CA LYS A 36 6.19 -17.25 18.33
C LYS A 36 6.62 -16.51 17.06
N GLN A 37 5.71 -16.33 16.10
CA GLN A 37 5.97 -15.56 14.88
C GLN A 37 6.28 -14.09 15.22
N VAL A 38 5.50 -13.47 16.12
CA VAL A 38 5.77 -12.12 16.64
C VAL A 38 7.14 -12.05 17.34
N LYS A 39 7.45 -13.02 18.21
CA LYS A 39 8.78 -13.11 18.84
C LYS A 39 9.90 -13.16 17.81
N ASN A 40 9.74 -13.95 16.74
CA ASN A 40 10.73 -14.04 15.66
C ASN A 40 10.89 -12.73 14.86
N VAL A 41 9.84 -11.91 14.75
CA VAL A 41 9.94 -10.56 14.17
C VAL A 41 10.79 -9.68 15.08
N ARG A 42 10.47 -9.60 16.37
CA ARG A 42 11.20 -8.80 17.36
C ARG A 42 12.68 -9.18 17.50
N GLU A 43 12.99 -10.48 17.55
CA GLU A 43 14.39 -10.92 17.65
C GLU A 43 15.22 -10.53 16.42
N ARG A 44 14.62 -10.54 15.21
CA ARG A 44 15.30 -10.04 14.01
C ARG A 44 15.42 -8.52 14.02
N ALA A 45 14.40 -7.81 14.49
CA ALA A 45 14.39 -6.36 14.59
C ALA A 45 15.51 -5.83 15.50
N LYS A 46 15.88 -6.54 16.58
CA LYS A 46 17.02 -6.18 17.45
C LYS A 46 18.37 -6.10 16.71
N GLY A 47 18.51 -6.81 15.60
CA GLY A 47 19.72 -6.78 14.77
C GLY A 47 19.77 -5.62 13.77
N ILE A 48 18.72 -4.81 13.68
CA ILE A 48 18.60 -3.71 12.73
C ILE A 48 19.04 -2.40 13.41
N PRO A 49 19.98 -1.63 12.84
CA PRO A 49 20.41 -0.35 13.41
C PRO A 49 19.29 0.69 13.49
N ASN A 50 19.35 1.58 14.49
CA ASN A 50 18.36 2.64 14.67
C ASN A 50 18.28 3.59 13.46
N GLU A 51 19.40 3.84 12.80
CA GLU A 51 19.47 4.68 11.60
C GLU A 51 18.60 4.11 10.47
N TYR A 52 18.51 2.78 10.37
CA TYR A 52 17.63 2.12 9.41
C TYR A 52 16.17 2.33 9.79
N PHE A 53 15.81 2.20 11.07
CA PHE A 53 14.45 2.45 11.55
C PHE A 53 14.01 3.90 11.36
N VAL A 54 14.91 4.89 11.51
CA VAL A 54 14.59 6.30 11.23
C VAL A 54 14.12 6.48 9.79
N VAL A 55 14.83 5.89 8.82
CA VAL A 55 14.44 5.95 7.40
C VAL A 55 13.15 5.19 7.18
N LEU A 56 13.03 3.97 7.72
CA LEU A 56 11.85 3.13 7.54
C LEU A 56 10.57 3.75 8.11
N VAL A 57 10.66 4.43 9.26
CA VAL A 57 9.56 5.19 9.86
C VAL A 57 9.21 6.38 8.96
N GLY A 58 10.21 7.08 8.40
CA GLY A 58 9.99 8.13 7.42
C GLY A 58 9.21 7.64 6.19
N ASP A 59 9.63 6.49 5.63
CA ASP A 59 8.96 5.86 4.49
C ASP A 59 7.51 5.48 4.83
N MET A 60 7.28 4.90 6.01
CA MET A 60 5.93 4.56 6.47
C MET A 60 5.03 5.79 6.60
N ILE A 61 5.53 6.89 7.18
CA ILE A 61 4.78 8.15 7.31
C ILE A 61 4.36 8.70 5.94
N ILE A 62 5.26 8.60 4.94
CA ILE A 62 4.98 9.01 3.57
C ILE A 62 3.87 8.13 2.98
N GLU A 63 3.96 6.80 3.12
CA GLU A 63 2.95 5.88 2.61
C GLU A 63 1.56 6.08 3.25
N GLU A 64 1.50 6.39 4.56
CA GLU A 64 0.24 6.69 5.26
C GLU A 64 -0.40 8.01 4.84
N ALA A 65 0.35 8.91 4.19
CA ALA A 65 -0.18 10.17 3.64
C ALA A 65 -0.98 9.98 2.33
N LEU A 66 -1.29 8.73 1.96
CA LEU A 66 -2.00 8.35 0.73
C LEU A 66 -3.24 9.18 0.37
N PRO A 67 -4.12 9.59 1.31
CA PRO A 67 -5.24 10.48 0.99
C PRO A 67 -4.80 11.76 0.27
N THR A 68 -3.65 12.33 0.65
CA THR A 68 -3.07 13.52 0.01
C THR A 68 -2.71 13.26 -1.45
N TYR A 69 -2.13 12.10 -1.75
CA TYR A 69 -1.75 11.74 -3.13
C TYR A 69 -2.97 11.48 -4.01
N GLN A 70 -3.99 10.81 -3.48
CA GLN A 70 -5.24 10.60 -4.22
C GLN A 70 -5.95 11.93 -4.49
N THR A 71 -5.98 12.84 -3.51
CA THR A 71 -6.50 14.20 -3.69
C THR A 71 -5.72 14.93 -4.79
N ARG A 72 -4.38 14.85 -4.80
CA ARG A 72 -3.55 15.45 -5.86
C ARG A 72 -3.90 14.90 -7.26
N TYR A 73 -4.12 13.60 -7.41
CA TYR A 73 -4.62 13.01 -8.65
C TYR A 73 -5.98 13.60 -9.06
N ASN A 74 -6.91 13.71 -8.11
CA ASN A 74 -8.26 14.23 -8.37
C ASN A 74 -8.34 15.74 -8.61
N TYR A 75 -7.28 16.50 -8.33
CA TYR A 75 -7.16 17.91 -8.76
C TYR A 75 -6.59 18.06 -10.18
N THR A 76 -6.14 16.98 -10.81
CA THR A 76 -5.55 17.03 -12.15
C THR A 76 -6.67 17.01 -13.21
N GLN A 77 -6.89 18.15 -13.87
CA GLN A 77 -7.93 18.31 -14.89
C GLN A 77 -7.76 17.29 -16.03
N GLY A 78 -8.86 16.64 -16.40
CA GLY A 78 -8.90 15.65 -17.48
C GLY A 78 -8.48 14.23 -17.06
N VAL A 79 -8.09 14.04 -15.80
CA VAL A 79 -7.77 12.73 -15.17
C VAL A 79 -8.60 12.51 -13.90
N ASN A 80 -9.14 13.60 -13.33
CA ASN A 80 -9.90 13.62 -12.09
C ASN A 80 -11.14 12.70 -12.12
N ASP A 81 -11.42 12.09 -10.97
CA ASP A 81 -12.65 11.33 -10.76
C ASP A 81 -13.77 12.25 -10.22
N GLU A 82 -14.61 12.75 -11.12
CA GLU A 82 -15.67 13.73 -10.79
C GLU A 82 -16.77 13.19 -9.87
N THR A 83 -17.05 11.89 -9.95
CA THR A 83 -18.16 11.25 -9.22
C THR A 83 -17.68 10.30 -8.13
N ARG A 84 -16.37 10.12 -7.98
CA ARG A 84 -15.71 9.11 -7.11
C ARG A 84 -15.94 7.66 -7.56
N VAL A 85 -16.71 7.47 -8.63
CA VAL A 85 -17.05 6.19 -9.24
C VAL A 85 -17.08 6.31 -10.76
N SER A 86 -16.41 7.32 -11.33
CA SER A 86 -16.42 7.55 -12.78
C SER A 86 -15.91 6.30 -13.52
N PRO A 87 -16.57 5.91 -14.64
CA PRO A 87 -16.12 4.81 -15.47
C PRO A 87 -14.94 5.19 -16.37
N SER A 88 -14.47 6.44 -16.35
CA SER A 88 -13.28 6.85 -17.10
C SER A 88 -12.08 5.95 -16.73
N PRO A 89 -11.33 5.43 -17.73
CA PRO A 89 -10.06 4.74 -17.53
C PRO A 89 -9.09 5.46 -16.58
N TRP A 90 -9.04 6.79 -16.62
CA TRP A 90 -8.22 7.58 -15.69
C TRP A 90 -8.67 7.46 -14.23
N ALA A 91 -9.98 7.55 -14.00
CA ALA A 91 -10.57 7.41 -12.68
C ALA A 91 -10.41 5.98 -12.13
N ILE A 92 -10.62 4.97 -12.99
CA ILE A 92 -10.37 3.55 -12.65
C ILE A 92 -8.91 3.35 -12.25
N ARG A 93 -7.96 3.88 -13.04
CA ARG A 93 -6.53 3.82 -12.73
C ARG A 93 -6.21 4.45 -11.38
N SER A 94 -6.74 5.66 -11.11
CA SER A 94 -6.50 6.39 -9.85
C SER A 94 -6.97 5.59 -8.64
N ARG A 95 -8.20 5.05 -8.68
CA ARG A 95 -8.75 4.22 -7.59
C ARG A 95 -7.98 2.91 -7.42
N ALA A 96 -7.66 2.22 -8.51
CA ALA A 96 -6.90 0.96 -8.45
C ALA A 96 -5.46 1.16 -7.95
N TRP A 97 -4.80 2.23 -8.36
CA TRP A 97 -3.49 2.62 -7.83
C TRP A 97 -3.58 2.90 -6.33
N THR A 98 -4.55 3.71 -5.90
CA THR A 98 -4.77 4.02 -4.47
C THR A 98 -4.99 2.74 -3.66
N ALA A 99 -5.83 1.82 -4.14
CA ALA A 99 -6.06 0.54 -3.47
C ALA A 99 -4.78 -0.32 -3.36
N LYS A 100 -3.86 -0.21 -4.34
CA LYS A 100 -2.57 -0.88 -4.27
C LYS A 100 -1.65 -0.23 -3.23
N GLU A 101 -1.47 1.09 -3.29
CA GLU A 101 -0.56 1.83 -2.39
C GLU A 101 -1.00 1.75 -0.93
N ASN A 102 -2.31 1.67 -0.64
CA ASN A 102 -2.80 1.55 0.74
C ASN A 102 -2.16 0.38 1.50
N LYS A 103 -1.85 -0.70 0.78
CA LYS A 103 -1.24 -1.90 1.37
C LYS A 103 0.21 -1.67 1.81
N HIS A 104 0.91 -0.70 1.25
CA HIS A 104 2.29 -0.39 1.61
C HIS A 104 2.35 0.20 3.01
N GLY A 105 1.58 1.27 3.26
CA GLY A 105 1.42 1.87 4.59
C GLY A 105 0.93 0.84 5.60
N ASP A 106 -0.13 0.10 5.26
CA ASP A 106 -0.69 -0.95 6.11
C ASP A 106 0.34 -2.00 6.57
N LEU A 107 1.23 -2.42 5.67
CA LEU A 107 2.26 -3.42 5.96
C LEU A 107 3.36 -2.81 6.84
N LEU A 108 3.88 -1.64 6.46
CA LEU A 108 4.97 -0.98 7.18
C LEU A 108 4.55 -0.59 8.60
N ASN A 109 3.34 -0.04 8.76
CA ASN A 109 2.75 0.32 10.04
C ASN A 109 2.72 -0.88 11.00
N LYS A 110 2.15 -2.00 10.56
CA LYS A 110 2.03 -3.22 11.37
C LYS A 110 3.40 -3.85 11.64
N TYR A 111 4.32 -3.82 10.67
CA TYR A 111 5.68 -4.30 10.87
C TYR A 111 6.41 -3.50 11.96
N LEU A 112 6.37 -2.17 11.88
CA LEU A 112 6.97 -1.28 12.87
C LEU A 112 6.34 -1.48 14.26
N TYR A 113 5.00 -1.58 14.33
CA TYR A 113 4.28 -1.86 15.57
C TYR A 113 4.71 -3.19 16.22
N LEU A 114 4.98 -4.22 15.43
CA LEU A 114 5.41 -5.54 15.92
C LEU A 114 6.91 -5.65 16.18
N SER A 115 7.71 -4.67 15.76
CA SER A 115 9.17 -4.71 15.85
C SER A 115 9.69 -4.41 17.26
N GLU A 116 8.87 -3.80 18.12
CA GLU A 116 9.13 -3.59 19.55
C GLU A 116 8.57 -4.72 20.40
#